data_AF-G5F639-F1
#
_entry.id   AF-G5F639-F1
#
_cell.length_a   1.000
_cell.length_b   1.000
_cell.length_c   1.000
_cell.angle_alpha   90.00
_cell.angle_beta   90.00
_cell.angle_gamma   90.00
#
_symmetry.space_group_name_H-M   'P 1'
#
loop_
_entity.id
_entity.type
_entity.pdbx_description
1 polymer ?
#
loop_
_entity_poly.entity_id
_entity_poly.type
_entity_poly.pdbx_seq_one_letter_code
_entity_poly.pdbx_strand_id
1 'polypeptide(L)'
;MSKHSRRQHTRKREDGRGRHGVARALLTLLRTILALAVVAATVVGGYAIYLESHYARIPDDELVQTGKAGAEDAARQLEPGGEYTAATYNIGFGAYTPDYTFFMDEGRMADGTPTRGTSSVATSRESVEACTQGDVSSLRDAFGGEGPDFVLLQEVDVDSDRSHHVNQVKAFEGAFAGYQSVFASNFHSGFLAWPITAPHGRVSSGLLTLSDANVTSATRRSYPVDESFPTKFFDLDRCFAMLRIPVADGHELVLVNSHMSAYDAGGGSRARQLAMLGDVLSSERARGNYVIAGGDWNHALCGSLELYPSRQQVPDWVAVMDDGDLPQGFSVVRAQNLEEVASCRGDDIPYQPGVSYQTTVDGFIVSDNVSATATNVDTGFATSDHNPVALRFSLGNAS
;
A
#
# COMPACT_ATOMS: atom_id res chain seq x y z
N MET A 1 24.24 61.94 -66.38
CA MET A 1 24.57 60.90 -65.39
C MET A 1 23.65 61.01 -64.17
N SER A 2 23.28 59.88 -63.54
CA SER A 2 22.65 59.77 -62.21
C SER A 2 21.11 59.88 -62.09
N LYS A 3 20.35 58.86 -62.53
CA LYS A 3 19.07 58.44 -61.90
C LYS A 3 18.85 56.92 -61.93
N HIS A 4 19.41 56.19 -62.91
CA HIS A 4 19.24 54.73 -63.03
C HIS A 4 20.07 53.89 -62.03
N SER A 5 21.21 54.39 -61.55
CA SER A 5 22.05 53.70 -60.54
C SER A 5 21.39 53.62 -59.14
N ARG A 6 20.46 54.53 -58.82
CA ARG A 6 19.81 54.59 -57.49
C ARG A 6 18.75 53.51 -57.26
N ARG A 7 18.07 53.01 -58.30
CA ARG A 7 16.95 52.04 -58.18
C ARG A 7 17.40 50.58 -58.03
N GLN A 8 18.53 50.18 -58.62
CA GLN A 8 19.09 48.84 -58.39
C GLN A 8 19.73 48.70 -57.00
N HIS A 9 20.22 49.81 -56.43
CA HIS A 9 20.82 49.81 -55.10
C HIS A 9 19.80 49.74 -53.95
N THR A 10 18.56 50.20 -54.16
CA THR A 10 17.49 50.13 -53.16
C THR A 10 16.82 48.76 -53.07
N ARG A 11 16.56 48.07 -54.20
CA ARG A 11 15.99 46.71 -54.19
C ARG A 11 16.92 45.67 -53.53
N LYS A 12 18.23 45.76 -53.76
CA LYS A 12 19.22 44.87 -53.12
C LYS A 12 19.38 45.13 -51.60
N ARG A 13 19.06 46.35 -51.14
CA ARG A 13 19.08 46.74 -49.72
C ARG A 13 17.83 46.29 -48.96
N GLU A 14 16.67 46.24 -49.61
CA GLU A 14 15.42 45.73 -49.01
C GLU A 14 15.46 44.21 -48.80
N ASP A 15 15.98 43.47 -49.79
CA ASP A 15 16.07 42.00 -49.74
C ASP A 15 17.07 41.49 -48.68
N GLY A 16 18.19 42.21 -48.48
CA GLY A 16 19.15 41.93 -47.41
C GLY A 16 18.66 42.30 -46.00
N ARG A 17 17.79 43.32 -45.88
CA ARG A 17 17.19 43.72 -44.59
C ARG A 17 16.15 42.70 -44.11
N GLY A 18 15.35 42.15 -45.02
CA GLY A 18 14.40 41.07 -44.72
C GLY A 18 15.08 39.79 -44.25
N ARG A 19 16.12 39.33 -44.96
CA ARG A 19 16.90 38.14 -44.59
C ARG A 19 17.65 38.29 -43.27
N HIS A 20 18.19 39.48 -42.96
CA HIS A 20 18.83 39.75 -41.67
C HIS A 20 17.83 39.89 -40.50
N GLY A 21 16.62 40.40 -40.74
CA GLY A 21 15.55 40.44 -39.75
C GLY A 21 15.08 39.03 -39.37
N VAL A 22 14.85 38.17 -40.37
CA VAL A 22 14.47 36.77 -40.17
C VAL A 22 15.57 35.98 -39.47
N ALA A 23 16.84 36.13 -39.88
CA ALA A 23 17.96 35.45 -39.22
C ALA A 23 18.15 35.88 -37.75
N ARG A 24 17.94 37.17 -37.42
CA ARG A 24 17.97 37.65 -36.04
C ARG A 24 16.79 37.11 -35.22
N ALA A 25 15.59 37.08 -35.79
CA ALA A 25 14.43 36.51 -35.13
C ALA A 25 14.62 35.00 -34.85
N LEU A 26 15.16 34.24 -35.81
CA LEU A 26 15.49 32.83 -35.65
C LEU A 26 16.56 32.61 -34.57
N LEU A 27 17.60 33.44 -34.53
CA LEU A 27 18.65 33.36 -33.49
C LEU A 27 18.10 33.67 -32.09
N THR A 28 17.21 34.68 -31.97
CA THR A 28 16.53 34.98 -30.70
C THR A 28 15.66 33.81 -30.27
N LEU A 29 14.85 33.25 -31.17
CA LEU A 29 14.03 32.07 -30.89
C LEU A 29 14.88 30.89 -30.42
N LEU A 30 15.99 30.59 -31.10
CA LEU A 30 16.90 29.51 -30.72
C LEU A 30 17.50 29.74 -29.33
N ARG A 31 17.91 30.98 -29.01
CA ARG A 31 18.42 31.34 -27.68
C ARG A 31 17.35 31.20 -26.60
N THR A 32 16.10 31.59 -26.89
CA THR A 32 14.98 31.41 -25.97
C THR A 32 14.71 29.92 -25.72
N ILE A 33 14.66 29.10 -26.77
CA ILE A 33 14.49 27.64 -26.65
C ILE A 33 15.62 27.04 -25.83
N LEU A 34 16.87 27.42 -26.11
CA LEU A 34 18.03 26.94 -25.35
C LEU A 34 17.95 27.38 -23.87
N ALA A 35 17.58 28.62 -23.59
CA ALA A 35 17.41 29.10 -22.22
C ALA A 35 16.30 28.33 -21.47
N LEU A 36 15.16 28.09 -22.12
CA LEU A 36 14.08 27.27 -21.57
C LEU A 36 14.53 25.82 -21.33
N ALA A 37 15.30 25.24 -22.24
CA ALA A 37 15.85 23.90 -22.08
C ALA A 37 16.83 23.83 -20.89
N VAL A 38 17.68 24.83 -20.70
CA VAL A 38 18.60 24.92 -19.55
C VAL A 38 17.82 25.07 -18.25
N VAL A 39 16.79 25.91 -18.21
CA VAL A 39 15.92 26.04 -17.02
C VAL A 39 15.23 24.71 -16.73
N ALA A 40 14.63 24.06 -17.72
CA ALA A 40 13.97 22.77 -17.55
C ALA A 40 14.96 21.70 -17.05
N ALA A 41 16.14 21.60 -17.63
CA ALA A 41 17.19 20.69 -17.18
C ALA A 41 17.65 20.98 -15.74
N THR A 42 17.71 22.26 -15.35
CA THR A 42 18.08 22.66 -13.98
C THR A 42 17.00 22.28 -12.98
N VAL A 43 15.71 22.45 -13.33
CA VAL A 43 14.58 22.05 -12.49
C VAL A 43 14.54 20.54 -12.33
N VAL A 44 14.61 19.78 -13.43
CA VAL A 44 14.60 18.31 -13.41
C VAL A 44 15.81 17.77 -12.68
N GLY A 45 17.01 18.29 -12.98
CA GLY A 45 18.24 17.89 -12.29
C GLY A 45 18.22 18.22 -10.80
N GLY A 46 17.72 19.40 -10.43
CA GLY A 46 17.54 19.79 -9.03
C GLY A 46 16.55 18.90 -8.30
N TYR A 47 15.44 18.53 -8.94
CA TYR A 47 14.46 17.61 -8.37
C TYR A 47 15.00 16.18 -8.22
N ALA A 48 15.79 15.68 -9.19
CA ALA A 48 16.45 14.39 -9.07
C ALA A 48 17.46 14.37 -7.90
N ILE A 49 18.23 15.44 -7.72
CA ILE A 49 19.13 15.60 -6.56
C ILE A 49 18.33 15.64 -5.25
N TYR A 50 17.19 16.34 -5.23
CA TYR A 50 16.29 16.37 -4.07
C TYR A 50 15.75 14.98 -3.72
N LEU A 51 15.29 14.20 -4.71
CA LEU A 51 14.81 12.83 -4.49
C LEU A 51 15.93 11.95 -3.95
N GLU A 52 17.12 12.00 -4.53
CA GLU A 52 18.28 11.24 -4.04
C GLU A 52 18.67 11.65 -2.61
N SER A 53 18.61 12.94 -2.27
CA SER A 53 18.95 13.40 -0.91
C SER A 53 17.91 13.03 0.15
N HIS A 54 16.70 12.67 -0.25
CA HIS A 54 15.61 12.23 0.64
C HIS A 54 15.34 10.74 0.52
N TYR A 55 16.09 10.03 -0.32
CA TYR A 55 15.96 8.59 -0.46
C TYR A 55 16.70 7.89 0.68
N ALA A 56 15.96 7.08 1.43
CA ALA A 56 16.51 6.19 2.44
C ALA A 56 15.75 4.87 2.41
N ARG A 57 16.40 3.79 2.85
CA ARG A 57 15.75 2.51 3.16
C ARG A 57 16.00 2.20 4.62
N ILE A 58 15.00 1.69 5.29
CA ILE A 58 15.16 1.16 6.64
C ILE A 58 15.83 -0.23 6.51
N PRO A 59 16.90 -0.51 7.27
CA PRO A 59 17.56 -1.81 7.21
C PRO A 59 16.61 -2.99 7.53
N ASP A 60 16.97 -4.19 7.08
CA ASP A 60 16.29 -5.42 7.51
C ASP A 60 16.60 -5.72 8.99
N ASP A 61 15.73 -6.49 9.63
CA ASP A 61 15.88 -6.97 11.00
C ASP A 61 15.99 -5.84 12.06
N GLU A 62 15.21 -4.78 11.87
CA GLU A 62 15.19 -3.62 12.76
C GLU A 62 14.16 -3.80 13.88
N LEU A 63 14.58 -3.61 15.12
CA LEU A 63 13.69 -3.64 16.28
C LEU A 63 12.73 -2.46 16.24
N VAL A 64 11.44 -2.74 16.32
CA VAL A 64 10.38 -1.73 16.37
C VAL A 64 9.98 -1.51 17.82
N GLN A 65 9.85 -0.24 18.20
CA GLN A 65 9.39 0.11 19.53
C GLN A 65 7.92 -0.28 19.68
N THR A 66 7.62 -1.02 20.75
CA THR A 66 6.24 -1.24 21.18
C THR A 66 5.74 0.03 21.86
N GLY A 67 4.65 0.60 21.36
CA GLY A 67 3.90 1.65 22.03
C GLY A 67 3.39 1.17 23.39
N LYS A 68 3.10 2.12 24.28
CA LYS A 68 2.62 1.79 25.63
C LYS A 68 1.15 1.39 25.58
N ALA A 69 0.83 0.22 26.13
CA ALA A 69 -0.51 -0.02 26.66
C ALA A 69 -0.84 1.07 27.69
N GLY A 70 -2.11 1.43 27.82
CA GLY A 70 -2.57 2.32 28.89
C GLY A 70 -2.03 1.86 30.25
N ALA A 71 -1.67 2.81 31.11
CA ALA A 71 -1.07 2.52 32.41
C ALA A 71 -2.08 1.78 33.31
N GLU A 72 -2.02 0.43 33.37
CA GLU A 72 -2.02 -0.42 34.58
C GLU A 72 -2.38 -1.90 34.36
N ASP A 73 -2.86 -2.35 33.18
CA ASP A 73 -3.39 -3.71 33.07
C ASP A 73 -2.41 -4.72 32.43
N ALA A 74 -2.30 -5.88 33.08
CA ALA A 74 -1.46 -7.00 32.68
C ALA A 74 -1.88 -7.50 31.28
N ALA A 75 -1.10 -7.16 30.26
CA ALA A 75 -1.32 -7.65 28.91
C ALA A 75 -1.44 -9.17 28.93
N ARG A 76 -2.56 -9.68 28.38
CA ARG A 76 -3.00 -11.07 28.50
C ARG A 76 -1.92 -12.01 27.95
N GLN A 77 -1.54 -13.02 28.75
CA GLN A 77 -0.74 -14.14 28.24
C GLN A 77 -1.67 -15.09 27.47
N LEU A 78 -1.18 -15.63 26.35
CA LEU A 78 -1.93 -16.61 25.58
C LEU A 78 -1.78 -18.01 26.19
N GLU A 79 -2.78 -18.85 25.98
CA GLU A 79 -2.90 -20.20 26.52
C GLU A 79 -3.07 -21.18 25.36
N PRO A 80 -2.42 -22.36 25.40
CA PRO A 80 -2.73 -23.44 24.47
C PRO A 80 -4.21 -23.83 24.58
N GLY A 81 -4.84 -24.12 23.44
CA GLY A 81 -6.28 -24.42 23.35
C GLY A 81 -7.19 -23.21 23.54
N GLY A 82 -6.67 -22.02 23.84
CA GLY A 82 -7.45 -20.79 23.93
C GLY A 82 -8.00 -20.36 22.57
N GLU A 83 -9.20 -19.78 22.57
CA GLU A 83 -9.80 -19.15 21.39
C GLU A 83 -9.53 -17.64 21.40
N TYR A 84 -9.12 -17.13 20.25
CA TYR A 84 -8.70 -15.75 20.03
C TYR A 84 -9.23 -15.24 18.68
N THR A 85 -9.15 -13.93 18.51
CA THR A 85 -9.64 -13.21 17.34
C THR A 85 -8.60 -12.27 16.78
N ALA A 86 -8.58 -12.13 15.45
CA ALA A 86 -7.76 -11.13 14.78
C ALA A 86 -8.53 -10.52 13.60
N ALA A 87 -8.11 -9.35 13.15
CA ALA A 87 -8.56 -8.78 11.88
C ALA A 87 -7.40 -8.20 11.09
N THR A 88 -7.42 -8.35 9.78
CA THR A 88 -6.53 -7.63 8.86
C THR A 88 -7.32 -6.67 8.00
N TYR A 89 -6.80 -5.47 7.78
CA TYR A 89 -7.48 -4.44 7.01
C TYR A 89 -6.53 -3.40 6.41
N ASN A 90 -6.47 -3.33 5.08
CA ASN A 90 -5.86 -2.19 4.38
C ASN A 90 -6.84 -1.01 4.41
N ILE A 91 -6.46 0.09 5.06
CA ILE A 91 -7.33 1.26 5.25
C ILE A 91 -7.13 2.33 4.17
N GLY A 92 -6.28 2.06 3.18
CA GLY A 92 -6.07 2.90 2.01
C GLY A 92 -5.83 4.37 2.35
N PHE A 93 -5.02 4.64 3.38
CA PHE A 93 -4.69 5.97 3.91
C PHE A 93 -5.89 6.91 4.18
N GLY A 94 -7.10 6.34 4.33
CA GLY A 94 -8.35 7.07 4.56
C GLY A 94 -8.87 7.85 3.33
N ALA A 95 -8.58 7.41 2.11
CA ALA A 95 -9.02 8.12 0.90
C ALA A 95 -10.15 7.44 0.11
N TYR A 96 -10.21 6.11 0.14
CA TYR A 96 -10.97 5.30 -0.82
C TYR A 96 -12.45 5.18 -0.50
N THR A 97 -13.14 6.31 -0.52
CA THR A 97 -14.60 6.36 -0.63
C THR A 97 -15.07 5.76 -1.96
N PRO A 98 -16.34 5.34 -2.12
CA PRO A 98 -16.82 4.73 -3.36
C PRO A 98 -16.59 5.56 -4.65
N ASP A 99 -16.57 6.88 -4.55
CA ASP A 99 -16.33 7.77 -5.71
C ASP A 99 -14.84 8.05 -5.97
N TYR A 100 -13.96 7.66 -5.05
CA TYR A 100 -12.51 7.80 -5.21
C TYR A 100 -12.00 6.83 -6.31
N THR A 101 -10.97 7.27 -7.03
CA THR A 101 -10.24 6.44 -8.01
C THR A 101 -8.77 6.79 -8.00
N PHE A 102 -7.89 5.79 -7.94
CA PHE A 102 -6.46 6.00 -7.76
C PHE A 102 -5.71 6.15 -9.08
N PHE A 103 -4.86 7.18 -9.18
CA PHE A 103 -4.23 7.59 -10.45
C PHE A 103 -3.25 6.56 -11.05
N MET A 104 -2.78 5.60 -10.25
CA MET A 104 -1.92 4.51 -10.68
C MET A 104 -2.71 3.27 -11.12
N ASP A 105 -4.00 3.21 -10.78
CA ASP A 105 -4.86 2.09 -11.16
C ASP A 105 -5.35 2.27 -12.59
N GLU A 106 -5.06 1.25 -13.40
CA GLU A 106 -5.43 1.14 -14.79
C GLU A 106 -6.12 -0.21 -15.01
N GLY A 107 -7.11 -0.20 -15.91
CA GLY A 107 -7.89 -1.39 -16.22
C GLY A 107 -8.59 -1.27 -17.57
N ARG A 108 -9.50 -2.21 -17.83
CA ARG A 108 -10.33 -2.22 -19.03
C ARG A 108 -11.73 -2.70 -18.70
N MET A 109 -12.73 -2.05 -19.28
CA MET A 109 -14.09 -2.59 -19.34
C MET A 109 -14.12 -3.87 -20.19
N ALA A 110 -15.19 -4.66 -20.07
CA ALA A 110 -15.37 -5.91 -20.81
C ALA A 110 -15.35 -5.72 -22.34
N ASP A 111 -15.76 -4.54 -22.84
CA ASP A 111 -15.68 -4.19 -24.27
C ASP A 111 -14.29 -3.72 -24.74
N GLY A 112 -13.30 -3.73 -23.84
CA GLY A 112 -11.92 -3.32 -24.09
C GLY A 112 -11.64 -1.83 -23.89
N THR A 113 -12.65 -1.03 -23.53
CA THR A 113 -12.48 0.40 -23.22
C THR A 113 -11.50 0.57 -22.06
N PRO A 114 -10.38 1.28 -22.23
CA PRO A 114 -9.43 1.50 -21.14
C PRO A 114 -10.01 2.42 -20.07
N THR A 115 -9.70 2.11 -18.83
CA THR A 115 -10.12 2.84 -17.62
C THR A 115 -8.89 3.18 -16.79
N ARG A 116 -8.96 4.28 -16.04
CA ARG A 116 -7.86 4.78 -15.23
C ARG A 116 -8.38 5.74 -14.17
N GLY A 117 -7.91 5.58 -12.94
CA GLY A 117 -8.22 6.50 -11.86
C GLY A 117 -7.52 7.85 -12.00
N THR A 118 -7.89 8.82 -11.16
CA THR A 118 -7.46 10.22 -11.37
C THR A 118 -6.95 10.92 -10.13
N SER A 119 -7.24 10.40 -8.94
CA SER A 119 -6.91 10.99 -7.66
C SER A 119 -5.62 10.39 -7.10
N SER A 120 -4.85 11.23 -6.42
CA SER A 120 -3.59 10.85 -5.74
C SER A 120 -3.57 11.28 -4.29
N VAL A 121 -4.47 12.18 -3.90
CA VAL A 121 -4.60 12.76 -2.56
C VAL A 121 -6.06 12.59 -2.16
N ALA A 122 -6.31 12.30 -0.89
CA ALA A 122 -7.66 12.20 -0.35
C ALA A 122 -8.44 13.50 -0.57
N THR A 123 -9.77 13.41 -0.63
CA THR A 123 -10.64 14.56 -0.97
C THR A 123 -10.46 15.75 -0.03
N SER A 124 -10.40 15.51 1.28
CA SER A 124 -10.13 16.54 2.30
C SER A 124 -9.68 15.88 3.59
N ARG A 125 -9.20 16.69 4.55
CA ARG A 125 -8.88 16.24 5.89
C ARG A 125 -10.08 15.58 6.59
N GLU A 126 -11.26 16.20 6.49
CA GLU A 126 -12.49 15.70 7.10
C GLU A 126 -12.90 14.36 6.49
N SER A 127 -12.70 14.16 5.19
CA SER A 127 -12.92 12.86 4.54
C SER A 127 -12.00 11.78 5.12
N VAL A 128 -10.72 12.09 5.32
CA VAL A 128 -9.75 11.14 5.89
C VAL A 128 -10.11 10.79 7.34
N GLU A 129 -10.48 11.78 8.15
CA GLU A 129 -10.93 11.56 9.52
C GLU A 129 -12.21 10.71 9.56
N ALA A 130 -13.16 10.94 8.63
CA ALA A 130 -14.38 10.16 8.53
C ALA A 130 -14.14 8.71 8.08
N CYS A 131 -13.31 8.48 7.05
CA CYS A 131 -12.92 7.13 6.62
C CYS A 131 -12.24 6.37 7.76
N THR A 132 -11.24 7.00 8.39
CA THR A 132 -10.50 6.39 9.51
C THR A 132 -11.42 6.00 10.67
N GLN A 133 -12.41 6.84 11.00
CA GLN A 133 -13.41 6.51 12.03
C GLN A 133 -14.34 5.39 11.59
N GLY A 134 -14.76 5.36 10.31
CA GLY A 134 -15.55 4.27 9.77
C GLY A 134 -14.79 2.95 9.78
N ASP A 135 -13.49 2.95 9.48
CA ASP A 135 -12.65 1.75 9.55
C ASP A 135 -12.57 1.18 10.96
N VAL A 136 -12.41 2.04 11.97
CA VAL A 136 -12.51 1.68 13.39
C VAL A 136 -13.87 1.07 13.71
N SER A 137 -14.97 1.71 13.25
CA SER A 137 -16.32 1.20 13.49
C SER A 137 -16.54 -0.16 12.85
N SER A 138 -16.14 -0.37 11.60
CA SER A 138 -16.24 -1.65 10.90
C SER A 138 -15.51 -2.77 11.64
N LEU A 139 -14.31 -2.50 12.16
CA LEU A 139 -13.56 -3.45 12.97
C LEU A 139 -14.26 -3.74 14.30
N ARG A 140 -14.81 -2.75 14.99
CA ARG A 140 -15.52 -3.00 16.26
C ARG A 140 -16.82 -3.77 16.03
N ASP A 141 -17.60 -3.38 15.03
CA ASP A 141 -18.90 -3.98 14.72
C ASP A 141 -18.75 -5.45 14.31
N ALA A 142 -17.69 -5.80 13.56
CA ALA A 142 -17.36 -7.18 13.21
C ALA A 142 -17.13 -8.09 14.45
N PHE A 143 -16.79 -7.49 15.60
CA PHE A 143 -16.50 -8.19 16.86
C PHE A 143 -17.42 -7.71 18.01
N GLY A 144 -18.68 -7.38 17.70
CA GLY A 144 -19.70 -7.11 18.72
C GLY A 144 -19.52 -5.80 19.50
N GLY A 145 -18.75 -4.86 18.96
CA GLY A 145 -18.54 -3.52 19.50
C GLY A 145 -17.28 -3.35 20.33
N GLU A 146 -16.55 -4.41 20.67
CA GLU A 146 -15.32 -4.35 21.48
C GLU A 146 -14.06 -4.31 20.61
N GLY A 147 -14.04 -5.05 19.49
CA GLY A 147 -12.84 -5.25 18.65
C GLY A 147 -12.22 -6.65 18.81
N PRO A 148 -11.33 -7.08 17.90
CA PRO A 148 -10.62 -8.35 18.01
C PRO A 148 -9.39 -8.25 18.94
N ASP A 149 -8.90 -9.38 19.45
CA ASP A 149 -7.68 -9.42 20.29
C ASP A 149 -6.44 -8.85 19.55
N PHE A 150 -6.41 -8.96 18.21
CA PHE A 150 -5.35 -8.44 17.36
C PHE A 150 -5.90 -7.69 16.14
N VAL A 151 -5.38 -6.49 15.85
CA VAL A 151 -5.71 -5.71 14.65
C VAL A 151 -4.45 -5.51 13.82
N LEU A 152 -4.46 -5.88 12.54
CA LEU A 152 -3.35 -5.77 11.60
C LEU A 152 -3.75 -4.84 10.46
N LEU A 153 -3.19 -3.63 10.44
CA LEU A 153 -3.55 -2.59 9.48
C LEU A 153 -2.42 -2.32 8.50
N GLN A 154 -2.80 -2.02 7.26
CA GLN A 154 -1.92 -1.60 6.18
C GLN A 154 -2.31 -0.19 5.68
N GLU A 155 -1.36 0.52 5.08
CA GLU A 155 -1.54 1.91 4.57
C GLU A 155 -1.98 2.91 5.64
N VAL A 156 -1.38 2.81 6.83
CA VAL A 156 -1.67 3.72 7.94
C VAL A 156 -0.76 4.93 7.88
N ASP A 157 -1.32 6.08 7.50
CA ASP A 157 -0.60 7.34 7.39
C ASP A 157 -0.46 8.08 8.74
N VAL A 158 0.64 8.80 8.91
CA VAL A 158 0.99 9.54 10.13
C VAL A 158 1.05 11.06 9.90
N ASP A 159 1.72 11.48 8.83
CA ASP A 159 1.97 12.89 8.47
C ASP A 159 2.23 13.04 6.96
N SER A 160 1.39 12.41 6.14
CA SER A 160 1.51 12.50 4.68
C SER A 160 0.70 13.66 4.12
N ASP A 161 1.17 14.23 3.02
CA ASP A 161 0.43 15.24 2.26
C ASP A 161 -0.85 14.60 1.66
N ARG A 162 -0.76 13.35 1.17
CA ARG A 162 -1.89 12.61 0.54
C ARG A 162 -3.09 12.38 1.46
N SER A 163 -2.88 12.38 2.77
CA SER A 163 -3.88 12.15 3.81
C SER A 163 -4.12 13.38 4.68
N HIS A 164 -3.73 14.57 4.20
CA HIS A 164 -3.92 15.87 4.88
C HIS A 164 -3.36 15.91 6.31
N HIS A 165 -2.24 15.23 6.54
CA HIS A 165 -1.57 15.17 7.84
C HIS A 165 -2.46 14.64 8.98
N VAL A 166 -3.40 13.74 8.65
CA VAL A 166 -4.17 13.00 9.66
C VAL A 166 -3.29 11.88 10.19
N ASN A 167 -3.12 11.84 11.52
CA ASN A 167 -2.37 10.80 12.18
C ASN A 167 -3.30 9.63 12.50
N GLN A 168 -3.37 8.66 11.58
CA GLN A 168 -4.27 7.52 11.70
C GLN A 168 -3.80 6.56 12.80
N VAL A 169 -2.48 6.46 13.04
CA VAL A 169 -1.95 5.67 14.17
C VAL A 169 -2.56 6.11 15.50
N LYS A 170 -2.57 7.41 15.79
CA LYS A 170 -3.17 7.95 17.02
C LYS A 170 -4.67 7.75 17.08
N ALA A 171 -5.37 7.79 15.95
CA ALA A 171 -6.81 7.54 15.90
C ALA A 171 -7.12 6.09 16.32
N PHE A 172 -6.38 5.12 15.78
CA PHE A 172 -6.50 3.72 16.13
C PHE A 172 -6.06 3.41 17.57
N GLU A 173 -4.92 3.94 18.02
CA GLU A 173 -4.47 3.81 19.43
C GLU A 173 -5.49 4.38 20.42
N GLY A 174 -6.15 5.49 20.07
CA GLY A 174 -7.21 6.08 20.89
C GLY A 174 -8.50 5.25 20.89
N ALA A 175 -8.84 4.63 19.76
CA ALA A 175 -10.05 3.81 19.62
C ALA A 175 -9.95 2.45 20.32
N PHE A 176 -8.77 1.84 20.31
CA PHE A 176 -8.43 0.57 20.97
C PHE A 176 -7.58 0.84 22.22
N ALA A 177 -8.04 1.77 23.05
CA ALA A 177 -7.34 2.16 24.27
C ALA A 177 -7.11 0.93 25.18
N GLY A 178 -5.85 0.71 25.58
CA GLY A 178 -5.43 -0.46 26.36
C GLY A 178 -4.55 -1.42 25.56
N TYR A 179 -4.65 -1.41 24.23
CA TYR A 179 -3.85 -2.29 23.37
C TYR A 179 -2.40 -1.79 23.32
N GLN A 180 -1.46 -2.71 23.19
CA GLN A 180 -0.10 -2.39 22.75
C GLN A 180 -0.11 -2.13 21.25
N SER A 181 0.66 -1.13 20.80
CA SER A 181 0.79 -0.79 19.39
C SER A 181 2.20 -1.06 18.87
N VAL A 182 2.31 -1.47 17.62
CA VAL A 182 3.58 -1.61 16.89
C VAL A 182 3.39 -0.96 15.54
N PHE A 183 4.19 0.06 15.23
CA PHE A 183 4.15 0.74 13.94
C PHE A 183 5.46 0.53 13.18
N ALA A 184 5.38 -0.16 12.04
CA ALA A 184 6.52 -0.39 11.15
C ALA A 184 6.32 0.40 9.86
N SER A 185 7.17 1.41 9.61
CA SER A 185 7.08 2.18 8.36
C SER A 185 7.42 1.31 7.16
N ASN A 186 6.53 1.29 6.17
CA ASN A 186 6.71 0.57 4.91
C ASN A 186 6.61 1.49 3.68
N PHE A 187 6.38 2.78 3.90
CA PHE A 187 6.44 3.81 2.87
C PHE A 187 6.81 5.16 3.50
N HIS A 188 7.98 5.65 3.15
CA HIS A 188 8.41 7.01 3.44
C HIS A 188 9.10 7.57 2.21
N SER A 189 8.77 8.82 1.88
CA SER A 189 9.37 9.48 0.71
C SER A 189 9.46 10.97 0.92
N GLY A 190 10.40 11.61 0.22
CA GLY A 190 10.34 13.04 -0.04
C GLY A 190 9.09 13.41 -0.85
N PHE A 191 8.97 14.70 -1.20
CA PHE A 191 7.83 15.20 -1.97
C PHE A 191 7.78 14.58 -3.38
N LEU A 192 6.75 13.78 -3.64
CA LEU A 192 6.47 13.17 -4.94
C LEU A 192 5.62 14.13 -5.80
N ALA A 193 6.25 14.74 -6.80
CA ALA A 193 5.65 15.71 -7.72
C ALA A 193 4.85 15.05 -8.86
N TRP A 194 4.19 13.94 -8.56
CA TRP A 194 3.41 13.14 -9.51
C TRP A 194 2.10 12.64 -8.86
N PRO A 195 0.96 12.68 -9.58
CA PRO A 195 0.74 13.34 -10.86
C PRO A 195 0.91 14.86 -10.78
N ILE A 196 1.33 15.52 -11.85
CA ILE A 196 1.71 16.96 -11.84
C ILE A 196 0.57 17.88 -11.37
N THR A 197 -0.67 17.53 -11.68
CA THR A 197 -1.87 18.34 -11.34
C THR A 197 -2.37 18.13 -9.92
N ALA A 198 -1.99 17.02 -9.28
CA ALA A 198 -2.29 16.71 -7.90
C ALA A 198 -1.11 15.89 -7.34
N PRO A 199 0.00 16.54 -6.97
CA PRO A 199 1.17 15.82 -6.46
C PRO A 199 0.82 14.94 -5.26
N HIS A 200 1.24 13.68 -5.27
CA HIS A 200 1.06 12.76 -4.15
C HIS A 200 1.74 13.27 -2.87
N GLY A 201 2.81 14.06 -3.03
CA GLY A 201 3.47 14.80 -1.97
C GLY A 201 4.39 13.94 -1.11
N ARG A 202 4.73 14.43 0.09
CA ARG A 202 5.51 13.69 1.09
C ARG A 202 4.65 12.59 1.68
N VAL A 203 5.21 11.40 1.85
CA VAL A 203 4.50 10.27 2.46
C VAL A 203 5.23 9.77 3.69
N SER A 204 4.44 9.46 4.73
CA SER A 204 4.85 8.79 5.96
C SER A 204 3.74 7.82 6.35
N SER A 205 3.91 6.55 5.95
CA SER A 205 2.93 5.47 6.09
C SER A 205 3.59 4.18 6.57
N GLY A 206 2.77 3.26 7.06
CA GLY A 206 3.26 2.01 7.64
C GLY A 206 2.19 0.97 7.90
N LEU A 207 2.67 -0.08 8.55
CA LEU A 207 1.90 -1.18 9.11
C LEU A 207 1.67 -0.89 10.59
N LEU A 208 0.42 -0.86 11.03
CA LEU A 208 0.07 -0.76 12.44
C LEU A 208 -0.50 -2.08 12.93
N THR A 209 0.08 -2.64 13.97
CA THR A 209 -0.49 -3.78 14.68
C THR A 209 -0.88 -3.36 16.09
N LEU A 210 -2.12 -3.65 16.49
CA LEU A 210 -2.63 -3.46 17.84
C LEU A 210 -2.86 -4.84 18.47
N SER A 211 -2.52 -4.98 19.75
CA SER A 211 -2.61 -6.25 20.48
C SER A 211 -3.15 -6.04 21.89
N ASP A 212 -4.20 -6.77 22.25
CA ASP A 212 -4.70 -6.90 23.63
C ASP A 212 -3.85 -7.89 24.47
N ALA A 213 -3.02 -8.68 23.80
CA ALA A 213 -2.06 -9.58 24.44
C ALA A 213 -0.66 -8.96 24.56
N ASN A 214 0.18 -9.56 25.42
CA ASN A 214 1.53 -9.05 25.69
C ASN A 214 2.50 -9.28 24.53
N VAL A 215 2.91 -8.20 23.86
CA VAL A 215 3.98 -8.19 22.84
C VAL A 215 5.31 -7.98 23.53
N THR A 216 6.17 -9.01 23.53
CA THR A 216 7.50 -8.94 24.17
C THR A 216 8.56 -8.33 23.26
N SER A 217 8.40 -8.46 21.94
CA SER A 217 9.26 -7.83 20.96
C SER A 217 8.56 -7.73 19.60
N ALA A 218 8.98 -6.76 18.81
CA ALA A 218 8.54 -6.58 17.44
C ALA A 218 9.73 -6.24 16.54
N THR A 219 9.75 -6.79 15.34
CA THR A 219 10.82 -6.60 14.35
C THR A 219 10.22 -6.23 13.01
N ARG A 220 10.79 -5.23 12.35
CA ARG A 220 10.50 -4.90 10.95
C ARG A 220 11.47 -5.66 10.06
N ARG A 221 10.93 -6.42 9.11
CA ARG A 221 11.71 -7.16 8.12
C ARG A 221 11.53 -6.54 6.73
N SER A 222 12.62 -6.06 6.13
CA SER A 222 12.60 -5.38 4.83
C SER A 222 12.42 -6.39 3.72
N TYR A 223 11.33 -6.24 2.95
CA TYR A 223 11.17 -7.04 1.75
C TYR A 223 12.19 -6.62 0.68
N PRO A 224 12.65 -7.56 -0.16
CA PRO A 224 13.41 -7.20 -1.35
C PRO A 224 12.51 -6.42 -2.31
N VAL A 225 12.96 -5.26 -2.76
CA VAL A 225 12.25 -4.34 -3.67
C VAL A 225 13.08 -4.04 -4.92
N ASP A 226 12.52 -3.34 -5.92
CA ASP A 226 13.27 -2.95 -7.11
C ASP A 226 14.07 -1.65 -6.84
N GLU A 227 15.40 -1.76 -6.87
CA GLU A 227 16.32 -0.64 -6.64
C GLU A 227 16.76 0.07 -7.95
N SER A 228 16.20 -0.32 -9.09
CA SER A 228 16.55 0.28 -10.38
C SER A 228 16.09 1.73 -10.50
N PHE A 229 16.85 2.55 -11.24
CA PHE A 229 16.44 3.91 -11.59
C PHE A 229 15.47 3.86 -12.78
N PRO A 230 14.32 4.57 -12.76
CA PRO A 230 13.87 5.49 -11.71
C PRO A 230 12.96 4.85 -10.64
N THR A 231 12.62 3.56 -10.78
CA THR A 231 11.66 2.81 -9.94
C THR A 231 11.91 3.01 -8.45
N LYS A 232 13.17 2.96 -7.99
CA LYS A 232 13.53 3.05 -6.57
C LYS A 232 12.96 4.27 -5.82
N PHE A 233 12.71 5.39 -6.50
CA PHE A 233 12.19 6.62 -5.87
C PHE A 233 10.68 6.65 -5.71
N PHE A 234 9.99 5.81 -6.47
CA PHE A 234 8.54 5.69 -6.47
C PHE A 234 8.10 4.39 -5.79
N ASP A 235 9.03 3.45 -5.60
CA ASP A 235 8.77 2.18 -4.94
C ASP A 235 8.79 2.30 -3.41
N LEU A 236 7.89 1.56 -2.80
CA LEU A 236 7.61 1.57 -1.37
C LEU A 236 8.73 0.84 -0.63
N ASP A 237 9.01 1.22 0.62
CA ASP A 237 9.99 0.53 1.48
C ASP A 237 9.33 -0.71 2.11
N ARG A 238 8.82 -1.59 1.24
CA ARG A 238 7.96 -2.72 1.58
C ARG A 238 8.60 -3.54 2.69
N CYS A 239 7.78 -3.95 3.66
CA CYS A 239 8.21 -4.77 4.78
C CYS A 239 7.05 -5.60 5.31
N PHE A 240 7.38 -6.47 6.28
CA PHE A 240 6.41 -7.01 7.22
C PHE A 240 6.86 -6.74 8.65
N ALA A 241 5.90 -6.58 9.56
CA ALA A 241 6.15 -6.49 10.99
C ALA A 241 5.92 -7.87 11.62
N MET A 242 6.87 -8.35 12.40
CA MET A 242 6.80 -9.63 13.11
C MET A 242 6.79 -9.37 14.62
N LEU A 243 5.68 -9.73 15.26
CA LEU A 243 5.47 -9.57 16.70
C LEU A 243 5.61 -10.93 17.39
N ARG A 244 6.15 -10.92 18.60
CA ARG A 244 6.30 -12.11 19.45
C ARG A 244 5.40 -11.97 20.68
N ILE A 245 4.45 -12.88 20.81
CA ILE A 245 3.48 -12.92 21.92
C ILE A 245 3.66 -14.24 22.68
N PRO A 246 4.01 -14.22 23.98
CA PRO A 246 4.21 -15.45 24.75
C PRO A 246 2.94 -16.29 24.91
N VAL A 247 3.11 -17.61 24.83
CA VAL A 247 2.11 -18.62 25.15
C VAL A 247 2.55 -19.38 26.41
N ALA A 248 1.60 -19.79 27.24
CA ALA A 248 1.88 -20.41 28.54
C ALA A 248 2.61 -21.77 28.48
N ASP A 249 2.62 -22.45 27.32
CA ASP A 249 3.40 -23.68 27.09
C ASP A 249 4.90 -23.45 26.87
N GLY A 250 5.36 -22.18 26.90
CA GLY A 250 6.75 -21.81 26.69
C GLY A 250 7.11 -21.55 25.22
N HIS A 251 6.15 -21.67 24.31
CA HIS A 251 6.27 -21.21 22.92
C HIS A 251 5.74 -19.78 22.76
N GLU A 252 5.77 -19.28 21.53
CA GLU A 252 5.23 -17.97 21.17
C GLU A 252 4.22 -18.09 20.04
N LEU A 253 3.26 -17.17 20.01
CA LEU A 253 2.59 -16.77 18.78
C LEU A 253 3.47 -15.73 18.08
N VAL A 254 3.93 -16.08 16.88
CA VAL A 254 4.55 -15.16 15.94
C VAL A 254 3.45 -14.61 15.04
N LEU A 255 3.09 -13.35 15.27
CA LEU A 255 2.07 -12.66 14.50
C LEU A 255 2.74 -11.73 13.48
N VAL A 256 2.49 -11.95 12.21
CA VAL A 256 3.04 -11.18 11.10
C VAL A 256 1.96 -10.28 10.48
N ASN A 257 2.24 -8.98 10.38
CA ASN A 257 1.47 -8.04 9.57
C ASN A 257 2.27 -7.74 8.29
N SER A 258 1.72 -8.08 7.13
CA SER A 258 2.39 -7.99 5.84
C SER A 258 1.66 -7.07 4.87
N HIS A 259 2.40 -6.36 4.03
CA HIS A 259 1.85 -5.68 2.85
C HIS A 259 2.84 -5.81 1.69
N MET A 260 2.56 -6.73 0.77
CA MET A 260 3.43 -7.03 -0.38
C MET A 260 3.27 -6.01 -1.51
N SER A 261 4.15 -6.07 -2.51
CA SER A 261 4.14 -5.11 -3.63
C SER A 261 2.96 -5.32 -4.58
N ALA A 262 2.16 -4.28 -4.81
CA ALA A 262 1.07 -4.29 -5.79
C ALA A 262 1.57 -4.30 -7.25
N TYR A 263 2.46 -3.36 -7.60
CA TYR A 263 2.95 -3.16 -8.96
C TYR A 263 4.34 -3.79 -9.14
N ASP A 264 4.39 -4.97 -9.76
CA ASP A 264 5.63 -5.68 -10.05
C ASP A 264 5.58 -6.24 -11.47
N ALA A 265 5.96 -5.42 -12.44
CA ALA A 265 5.98 -5.80 -13.85
C ALA A 265 6.93 -7.00 -14.06
N GLY A 266 6.36 -8.17 -14.32
CA GLY A 266 7.10 -9.43 -14.46
C GLY A 266 7.20 -10.29 -13.19
N GLY A 267 6.63 -9.86 -12.05
CA GLY A 267 6.42 -10.68 -10.85
C GLY A 267 7.68 -11.08 -10.07
N GLY A 268 8.85 -10.51 -10.41
CA GLY A 268 10.12 -10.91 -9.85
C GLY A 268 10.30 -10.51 -8.38
N SER A 269 9.82 -9.32 -7.98
CA SER A 269 9.91 -8.84 -6.61
C SER A 269 8.96 -9.61 -5.69
N ARG A 270 7.70 -9.83 -6.09
CA ARG A 270 6.71 -10.61 -5.32
C ARG A 270 7.19 -12.03 -5.03
N ALA A 271 7.77 -12.72 -6.01
CA ALA A 271 8.32 -14.05 -5.80
C ALA A 271 9.46 -14.07 -4.75
N ARG A 272 10.34 -13.07 -4.76
CA ARG A 272 11.40 -12.93 -3.73
C ARG A 272 10.83 -12.58 -2.35
N GLN A 273 9.75 -11.80 -2.31
CA GLN A 273 9.04 -11.45 -1.08
C GLN A 273 8.37 -12.67 -0.44
N LEU A 274 7.68 -13.48 -1.25
CA LEU A 274 7.09 -14.75 -0.82
C LEU A 274 8.16 -15.72 -0.32
N ALA A 275 9.27 -15.88 -1.03
CA ALA A 275 10.37 -16.74 -0.59
C ALA A 275 10.95 -16.30 0.76
N MET A 276 11.24 -15.01 0.93
CA MET A 276 11.75 -14.47 2.20
C MET A 276 10.77 -14.69 3.35
N LEU A 277 9.47 -14.44 3.13
CA LEU A 277 8.46 -14.68 4.14
C LEU A 277 8.38 -16.18 4.47
N GLY A 278 8.34 -17.04 3.45
CA GLY A 278 8.29 -18.49 3.61
C GLY A 278 9.44 -19.06 4.45
N ASP A 279 10.66 -18.52 4.29
CA ASP A 279 11.82 -18.89 5.10
C ASP A 279 11.62 -18.51 6.58
N VAL A 280 11.08 -17.32 6.85
CA VAL A 280 10.76 -16.87 8.22
C VAL A 280 9.67 -17.74 8.85
N LEU A 281 8.58 -17.98 8.13
CA LEU A 281 7.47 -18.83 8.59
C LEU A 281 7.97 -20.24 8.92
N SER A 282 8.74 -20.86 8.02
CA SER A 282 9.32 -22.19 8.21
C SER A 282 10.24 -22.25 9.43
N SER A 283 11.11 -21.25 9.59
CA SER A 283 12.06 -21.17 10.70
C SER A 283 11.34 -21.06 12.05
N GLU A 284 10.34 -20.20 12.15
CA GLU A 284 9.56 -20.03 13.40
C GLU A 284 8.75 -21.28 13.72
N ARG A 285 8.14 -21.91 12.71
CA ARG A 285 7.41 -23.16 12.92
C ARG A 285 8.33 -24.30 13.38
N ALA A 286 9.55 -24.38 12.84
CA ALA A 286 10.57 -25.36 13.26
C ALA A 286 11.03 -25.17 14.72
N ARG A 287 10.88 -23.96 15.28
CA ARG A 287 11.14 -23.66 16.70
C ARG A 287 9.97 -24.04 17.63
N GLY A 288 8.87 -24.57 17.06
CA GLY A 288 7.67 -24.95 17.80
C GLY A 288 6.66 -23.82 17.98
N ASN A 289 6.93 -22.64 17.43
CA ASN A 289 6.04 -21.49 17.57
C ASN A 289 4.74 -21.67 16.77
N TYR A 290 3.68 -21.02 17.24
CA TYR A 290 2.45 -20.81 16.47
C TYR A 290 2.70 -19.63 15.54
N VAL A 291 2.29 -19.72 14.28
CA VAL A 291 2.58 -18.67 13.29
C VAL A 291 1.29 -18.29 12.58
N ILE A 292 0.97 -16.99 12.63
CA ILE A 292 -0.14 -16.40 11.90
C ILE A 292 0.41 -15.19 11.15
N ALA A 293 0.28 -15.18 9.84
CA ALA A 293 0.60 -14.04 9.00
C ALA A 293 -0.68 -13.50 8.37
N GLY A 294 -1.03 -12.24 8.67
CA GLY A 294 -2.16 -11.54 8.07
C GLY A 294 -1.72 -10.32 7.29
N GLY A 295 -2.50 -9.92 6.31
CA GLY A 295 -2.18 -8.72 5.54
C GLY A 295 -2.86 -8.63 4.20
N ASP A 296 -2.43 -7.62 3.45
CA ASP A 296 -2.67 -7.45 2.03
C ASP A 296 -1.53 -8.13 1.25
N TRP A 297 -1.87 -9.21 0.57
CA TRP A 297 -0.91 -10.01 -0.19
C TRP A 297 -0.67 -9.48 -1.59
N ASN A 298 -1.53 -8.60 -2.11
CA ASN A 298 -1.53 -8.19 -3.52
C ASN A 298 -1.53 -9.37 -4.53
N HIS A 299 -2.05 -10.53 -4.08
CA HIS A 299 -2.28 -11.73 -4.88
C HIS A 299 -3.70 -12.19 -4.66
N ALA A 300 -4.40 -12.57 -5.72
CA ALA A 300 -5.67 -13.26 -5.63
C ALA A 300 -5.49 -14.59 -4.86
N LEU A 301 -6.18 -14.71 -3.74
CA LEU A 301 -6.17 -15.86 -2.84
C LEU A 301 -7.29 -16.82 -3.18
N CYS A 302 -7.14 -18.10 -2.82
CA CYS A 302 -8.22 -19.08 -2.79
C CYS A 302 -9.03 -19.21 -4.10
N GLY A 303 -8.38 -18.96 -5.25
CA GLY A 303 -9.04 -18.99 -6.57
C GLY A 303 -10.00 -17.83 -6.83
N SER A 304 -9.83 -16.69 -6.16
CA SER A 304 -10.73 -15.53 -6.26
C SER A 304 -10.59 -14.68 -7.53
N LEU A 305 -9.59 -14.96 -8.39
CA LEU A 305 -9.21 -14.12 -9.55
C LEU A 305 -10.39 -13.72 -10.45
N GLU A 306 -11.33 -14.63 -10.69
CA GLU A 306 -12.53 -14.41 -11.52
C GLU A 306 -13.81 -14.79 -10.77
N LEU A 307 -13.76 -14.87 -9.44
CA LEU A 307 -14.86 -15.40 -8.63
C LEU A 307 -16.07 -14.47 -8.58
N TYR A 308 -15.82 -13.16 -8.58
CA TYR A 308 -16.84 -12.14 -8.36
C TYR A 308 -17.40 -11.58 -9.68
N PRO A 309 -18.72 -11.30 -9.77
CA PRO A 309 -19.30 -10.69 -10.96
C PRO A 309 -18.69 -9.32 -11.27
N SER A 310 -18.24 -9.13 -12.52
CA SER A 310 -17.66 -7.87 -12.98
C SER A 310 -18.04 -7.56 -14.44
N ARG A 311 -17.92 -6.29 -14.82
CA ARG A 311 -17.95 -5.82 -16.22
C ARG A 311 -16.60 -5.24 -16.66
N GLN A 312 -15.54 -5.54 -15.92
CA GLN A 312 -14.16 -5.27 -16.28
C GLN A 312 -13.44 -6.57 -16.64
N GLN A 313 -12.36 -6.45 -17.40
CA GLN A 313 -11.42 -7.55 -17.61
C GLN A 313 -10.61 -7.78 -16.32
N VAL A 314 -10.08 -8.98 -16.12
CA VAL A 314 -9.10 -9.23 -15.06
C VAL A 314 -7.91 -8.30 -15.30
N PRO A 315 -7.54 -7.44 -14.34
CA PRO A 315 -6.42 -6.54 -14.53
C PRO A 315 -5.10 -7.29 -14.64
N ASP A 316 -4.23 -6.87 -15.57
CA ASP A 316 -2.94 -7.52 -15.87
C ASP A 316 -1.97 -7.54 -14.66
N TRP A 317 -2.22 -6.68 -13.67
CA TRP A 317 -1.37 -6.54 -12.48
C TRP A 317 -1.67 -7.59 -11.40
N VAL A 318 -2.83 -8.25 -11.44
CA VAL A 318 -3.27 -9.20 -10.41
C VAL A 318 -2.47 -10.50 -10.53
N ALA A 319 -1.64 -10.78 -9.53
CA ALA A 319 -0.99 -12.09 -9.40
C ALA A 319 -1.91 -13.06 -8.64
N VAL A 320 -1.60 -14.36 -8.69
CA VAL A 320 -2.30 -15.40 -7.93
C VAL A 320 -1.31 -16.02 -6.94
N MET A 321 -1.78 -16.34 -5.73
CA MET A 321 -1.03 -17.13 -4.76
C MET A 321 -1.78 -18.43 -4.49
N ASP A 322 -1.10 -19.54 -4.73
CA ASP A 322 -1.63 -20.89 -4.59
C ASP A 322 -1.00 -21.59 -3.38
N ASP A 323 -1.59 -22.71 -2.93
CA ASP A 323 -1.05 -23.50 -1.82
C ASP A 323 0.40 -23.98 -2.06
N GLY A 324 0.80 -24.12 -3.33
CA GLY A 324 2.17 -24.49 -3.72
C GLY A 324 3.22 -23.41 -3.49
N ASP A 325 2.80 -22.15 -3.30
CA ASP A 325 3.69 -21.03 -3.00
C ASP A 325 4.00 -20.92 -1.49
N LEU A 326 3.28 -21.67 -0.66
CA LEU A 326 3.43 -21.67 0.78
C LEU A 326 4.42 -22.73 1.26
N PRO A 327 5.16 -22.47 2.35
CA PRO A 327 5.98 -23.49 2.97
C PRO A 327 5.15 -24.66 3.51
N GLN A 328 5.77 -25.84 3.60
CA GLN A 328 5.10 -27.02 4.17
C GLN A 328 4.60 -26.74 5.59
N GLY A 329 3.37 -27.17 5.88
CA GLY A 329 2.74 -26.97 7.19
C GLY A 329 2.07 -25.61 7.33
N PHE A 330 1.88 -24.88 6.24
CA PHE A 330 1.14 -23.62 6.20
C PHE A 330 0.01 -23.68 5.17
N SER A 331 -1.05 -22.92 5.42
CA SER A 331 -2.20 -22.78 4.50
C SER A 331 -2.85 -21.41 4.63
N VAL A 332 -3.38 -20.88 3.53
CA VAL A 332 -4.30 -19.72 3.59
C VAL A 332 -5.61 -20.17 4.25
N VAL A 333 -6.09 -19.40 5.22
CA VAL A 333 -7.40 -19.61 5.85
C VAL A 333 -8.47 -19.07 4.91
N ARG A 334 -9.09 -19.96 4.14
CA ARG A 334 -10.18 -19.61 3.24
C ARG A 334 -11.35 -19.01 4.01
N ALA A 335 -11.81 -17.84 3.58
CA ALA A 335 -13.01 -17.22 4.13
C ALA A 335 -14.26 -18.10 3.91
N GLN A 336 -15.12 -18.18 4.92
CA GLN A 336 -16.36 -18.97 4.87
C GLN A 336 -17.37 -18.42 3.84
N ASN A 337 -17.35 -17.11 3.62
CA ASN A 337 -18.18 -16.38 2.67
C ASN A 337 -17.39 -15.88 1.46
N LEU A 338 -16.31 -16.59 1.07
CA LEU A 338 -15.44 -16.20 -0.05
C LEU A 338 -16.24 -15.93 -1.32
N GLU A 339 -17.24 -16.75 -1.61
CA GLU A 339 -18.08 -16.63 -2.81
C GLU A 339 -19.02 -15.42 -2.81
N GLU A 340 -19.21 -14.76 -1.66
CA GLU A 340 -20.20 -13.71 -1.46
C GLU A 340 -19.55 -12.32 -1.32
N VAL A 341 -18.43 -12.25 -0.61
CA VAL A 341 -17.80 -10.99 -0.20
C VAL A 341 -16.34 -10.99 -0.61
N ALA A 342 -15.96 -10.09 -1.52
CA ALA A 342 -14.57 -9.83 -1.89
C ALA A 342 -13.86 -9.02 -0.80
N SER A 343 -12.52 -9.13 -0.75
CA SER A 343 -11.72 -8.32 0.18
C SER A 343 -11.21 -7.04 -0.47
N CYS A 344 -11.17 -6.95 -1.79
CA CYS A 344 -10.63 -5.80 -2.52
C CYS A 344 -11.42 -5.54 -3.81
N ARG A 345 -11.55 -4.26 -4.19
CA ARG A 345 -12.04 -3.81 -5.49
C ARG A 345 -10.93 -3.12 -6.27
N GLY A 346 -11.02 -3.14 -7.59
CA GLY A 346 -10.21 -2.23 -8.42
C GLY A 346 -10.63 -0.77 -8.23
N ASP A 347 -9.67 0.16 -8.34
CA ASP A 347 -9.90 1.58 -8.11
C ASP A 347 -9.61 2.46 -9.35
N ASP A 348 -9.70 1.87 -10.54
CA ASP A 348 -9.57 2.57 -11.83
C ASP A 348 -10.87 3.25 -12.30
N ILE A 349 -12.00 2.91 -11.68
CA ILE A 349 -13.33 3.53 -11.84
C ILE A 349 -14.04 3.65 -10.48
N PRO A 350 -15.02 4.56 -10.32
CA PRO A 350 -15.83 4.61 -9.10
C PRO A 350 -16.51 3.27 -8.83
N TYR A 351 -16.57 2.89 -7.55
CA TYR A 351 -17.11 1.61 -7.12
C TYR A 351 -18.56 1.43 -7.55
N GLN A 352 -18.81 0.35 -8.27
CA GLN A 352 -20.14 -0.06 -8.69
C GLN A 352 -20.29 -1.57 -8.49
N PRO A 353 -21.16 -2.02 -7.58
CA PRO A 353 -21.42 -3.44 -7.36
C PRO A 353 -21.78 -4.17 -8.65
N GLY A 354 -21.12 -5.31 -8.92
CA GLY A 354 -21.33 -6.10 -10.14
C GLY A 354 -20.81 -5.47 -11.44
N VAL A 355 -20.09 -4.35 -11.35
CA VAL A 355 -19.44 -3.67 -12.49
C VAL A 355 -17.94 -3.59 -12.27
N SER A 356 -17.51 -3.06 -11.11
CA SER A 356 -16.09 -2.97 -10.75
C SER A 356 -15.48 -4.37 -10.61
N TYR A 357 -14.23 -4.55 -10.99
CA TYR A 357 -13.46 -5.75 -10.70
C TYR A 357 -13.28 -5.89 -9.19
N GLN A 358 -13.36 -7.14 -8.71
CA GLN A 358 -13.19 -7.49 -7.31
C GLN A 358 -12.40 -8.78 -7.20
N THR A 359 -11.67 -8.95 -6.10
CA THR A 359 -10.91 -10.16 -5.79
C THR A 359 -10.67 -10.28 -4.28
N THR A 360 -10.15 -11.40 -3.80
CA THR A 360 -9.67 -11.54 -2.42
C THR A 360 -8.16 -11.47 -2.43
N VAL A 361 -7.58 -10.36 -1.95
CA VAL A 361 -6.13 -10.21 -1.74
C VAL A 361 -5.72 -10.14 -0.28
N ASP A 362 -6.69 -10.02 0.62
CA ASP A 362 -6.47 -9.92 2.05
C ASP A 362 -6.83 -11.23 2.73
N GLY A 363 -6.11 -11.57 3.80
CA GLY A 363 -6.42 -12.74 4.59
C GLY A 363 -5.27 -13.22 5.44
N PHE A 364 -5.36 -14.45 5.91
CA PHE A 364 -4.41 -15.04 6.86
C PHE A 364 -3.80 -16.33 6.33
N ILE A 365 -2.50 -16.49 6.55
CA ILE A 365 -1.76 -17.75 6.43
C ILE A 365 -1.46 -18.23 7.85
N VAL A 366 -1.74 -19.49 8.15
CA VAL A 366 -1.53 -20.08 9.48
C VAL A 366 -0.72 -21.36 9.40
N SER A 367 0.06 -21.64 10.45
CA SER A 367 0.75 -22.91 10.61
C SER A 367 -0.19 -24.04 11.04
N ASP A 368 0.22 -25.29 10.81
CA ASP A 368 -0.54 -26.51 11.08
C ASP A 368 -0.91 -26.77 12.55
N ASN A 369 -0.28 -26.06 13.49
CA ASN A 369 -0.60 -26.06 14.91
C ASN A 369 -1.58 -24.94 15.31
N VAL A 370 -2.18 -24.24 14.35
CA VAL A 370 -3.25 -23.25 14.55
C VAL A 370 -4.50 -23.71 13.81
N SER A 371 -5.61 -23.86 14.53
CA SER A 371 -6.92 -24.10 13.93
C SER A 371 -7.62 -22.76 13.74
N ALA A 372 -8.08 -22.44 12.53
CA ALA A 372 -8.64 -21.12 12.25
C ALA A 372 -9.82 -21.15 11.27
N THR A 373 -10.70 -20.15 11.41
CA THR A 373 -11.77 -19.83 10.46
C THR A 373 -11.75 -18.34 10.16
N ALA A 374 -11.91 -17.98 8.89
CA ALA A 374 -11.96 -16.59 8.46
C ALA A 374 -13.33 -16.22 7.87
N THR A 375 -13.68 -14.95 7.93
CA THR A 375 -14.87 -14.36 7.32
C THR A 375 -14.52 -12.97 6.80
N ASN A 376 -14.86 -12.68 5.54
CA ASN A 376 -14.73 -11.33 4.98
C ASN A 376 -15.87 -10.47 5.53
N VAL A 377 -15.55 -9.30 6.08
CA VAL A 377 -16.51 -8.35 6.64
C VAL A 377 -16.97 -7.41 5.54
N ASP A 378 -18.21 -7.52 5.09
CA ASP A 378 -18.74 -6.67 4.02
C ASP A 378 -19.02 -5.25 4.55
N THR A 379 -18.17 -4.30 4.18
CA THR A 379 -18.37 -2.87 4.45
C THR A 379 -18.96 -2.14 3.25
N GLY A 380 -19.17 -2.84 2.13
CA GLY A 380 -19.52 -2.26 0.84
C GLY A 380 -18.45 -1.31 0.29
N PHE A 381 -17.18 -1.47 0.71
CA PHE A 381 -16.07 -0.58 0.34
C PHE A 381 -16.36 0.90 0.65
N ALA A 382 -16.99 1.16 1.79
CA ALA A 382 -17.49 2.49 2.14
C ALA A 382 -16.38 3.47 2.53
N THR A 383 -15.30 2.98 3.14
CA THR A 383 -14.20 3.80 3.66
C THR A 383 -12.82 3.41 3.15
N SER A 384 -12.72 2.21 2.57
CA SER A 384 -11.54 1.66 1.91
C SER A 384 -11.96 0.94 0.62
N ASP A 385 -11.05 0.80 -0.33
CA ASP A 385 -11.14 -0.12 -1.46
C ASP A 385 -10.91 -1.59 -1.03
N HIS A 386 -10.65 -1.82 0.25
CA HIS A 386 -10.63 -3.12 0.89
C HIS A 386 -11.80 -3.32 1.86
N ASN A 387 -12.09 -4.58 2.15
CA ASN A 387 -12.95 -5.04 3.23
C ASN A 387 -12.07 -5.76 4.28
N PRO A 388 -12.32 -5.59 5.58
CA PRO A 388 -11.59 -6.31 6.61
C PRO A 388 -11.82 -7.82 6.52
N VAL A 389 -10.81 -8.61 6.87
CA VAL A 389 -10.95 -10.06 7.06
C VAL A 389 -10.85 -10.37 8.54
N ALA A 390 -11.90 -10.97 9.10
CA ALA A 390 -11.96 -11.42 10.48
C ALA A 390 -11.46 -12.85 10.60
N LEU A 391 -10.68 -13.13 11.64
CA LEU A 391 -10.15 -14.44 11.99
C LEU A 391 -10.64 -14.83 13.38
N ARG A 392 -11.08 -16.07 13.53
CA ARG A 392 -11.17 -16.77 14.82
C ARG A 392 -10.19 -17.92 14.77
N PHE A 393 -9.37 -18.07 15.81
CA PHE A 393 -8.36 -19.11 15.83
C PHE A 393 -8.16 -19.67 17.23
N SER A 394 -7.64 -20.90 17.28
CA SER A 394 -7.15 -21.52 18.50
C SER A 394 -5.73 -22.04 18.31
N LEU A 395 -4.94 -21.88 19.36
CA LEU A 395 -3.59 -22.43 19.42
C LEU A 395 -3.73 -23.91 19.76
N GLY A 396 -3.13 -24.80 18.97
CA GLY A 396 -3.14 -26.24 19.25
C GLY A 396 -2.54 -26.53 20.62
N ASN A 397 -2.83 -27.71 21.18
CA ASN A 397 -2.07 -28.17 22.35
C ASN A 397 -0.66 -28.58 21.89
N ALA A 398 0.36 -28.17 22.63
CA ALA A 398 1.71 -28.68 22.41
C ALA A 398 1.68 -30.23 22.41
N SER A 399 2.11 -30.84 21.31
CA SER A 399 2.21 -32.29 21.13
C SER A 399 3.45 -32.87 21.78
#